data_AF-A0A8S9NWN4-F1
#
_entry.id   AF-A0A8S9NWN4-F1
#
_cell.length_a   1.000
_cell.length_b   1.000
_cell.length_c   1.000
_cell.angle_alpha   90.00
_cell.angle_beta   90.00
_cell.angle_gamma   90.00
#
_symmetry.space_group_name_H-M   'P 1'
#
loop_
_entity.id
_entity.type
_entity.pdbx_description
1 polymer ?
#
loop_
_entity_poly.entity_id
_entity_poly.type
_entity_poly.pdbx_seq_one_letter_code
_entity_poly.pdbx_strand_id
1 'polypeptide(L)' 'VIFHLWKQKNNLVHNQSTILASIVFYGIDKELRNIISARRVRKRFSDLMVTWLR' A
#
# COMPACT_ATOMS: atom_id res chain seq x y z
N VAL A 1 -4.62 -3.21 -1.46
CA VAL A 1 -5.61 -2.87 -0.41
C VAL A 1 -6.23 -4.11 0.22
N ILE A 2 -6.90 -5.00 -0.55
CA ILE A 2 -7.57 -6.21 0.00
C ILE A 2 -6.64 -7.07 0.87
N PHE A 3 -5.41 -7.33 0.40
CA PHE A 3 -4.41 -8.08 1.16
C PHE A 3 -4.09 -7.45 2.53
N HIS A 4 -3.93 -6.13 2.59
CA HIS A 4 -3.63 -5.42 3.84
C HIS A 4 -4.77 -5.47 4.83
N LEU A 5 -6.02 -5.36 4.35
CA LEU A 5 -7.22 -5.47 5.20
C LEU A 5 -7.37 -6.90 5.74
N TRP A 6 -7.20 -7.91 4.89
CA TRP A 6 -7.20 -9.30 5.31
C TRP A 6 -6.09 -9.58 6.34
N LYS A 7 -4.87 -9.06 6.10
CA LYS A 7 -3.74 -9.19 7.03
C LYS A 7 -4.03 -8.54 8.37
N GLN A 8 -4.63 -7.35 8.40
CA GLN A 8 -5.04 -6.68 9.64
C GLN A 8 -6.04 -7.51 10.44
N LYS A 9 -7.08 -8.01 9.75
CA LYS A 9 -8.08 -8.85 10.39
C LYS A 9 -7.45 -10.11 10.99
N ASN A 10 -6.54 -10.76 10.27
CA ASN A 10 -5.82 -11.92 10.78
C ASN A 10 -4.92 -11.59 11.97
N ASN A 11 -4.27 -10.43 11.97
CA ASN A 11 -3.42 -10.01 13.08
C ASN A 11 -4.22 -9.80 14.36
N LEU A 12 -5.45 -9.28 14.23
CA LEU A 12 -6.39 -9.15 15.33
C LEU A 12 -6.83 -10.53 15.87
N VAL A 13 -7.17 -11.46 14.98
CA VAL A 13 -7.66 -12.79 15.36
C VAL A 13 -6.57 -13.67 15.98
N HIS A 14 -5.37 -13.68 15.42
CA HIS A 14 -4.32 -14.63 15.82
C HIS A 14 -3.31 -14.04 16.80
N ASN A 15 -3.00 -12.75 16.71
CA ASN A 15 -1.97 -12.11 17.53
C ASN A 15 -2.56 -11.11 18.54
N GLN A 16 -3.90 -11.01 18.62
CA GLN A 16 -4.64 -10.07 19.48
C GLN A 16 -4.13 -8.63 19.37
N SER A 17 -3.53 -8.29 18.24
CA SER A 17 -2.76 -7.08 18.04
C SER A 17 -3.41 -6.23 16.97
N THR A 18 -3.80 -5.03 17.35
CA THR A 18 -4.36 -4.05 16.41
C THR A 18 -3.24 -3.15 15.93
N ILE A 19 -3.00 -3.11 14.62
CA ILE A 19 -2.09 -2.12 14.05
C ILE A 19 -2.93 -0.87 13.76
N LEU A 20 -2.42 0.30 14.14
CA LEU A 20 -3.10 1.56 13.85
C LEU A 20 -3.33 1.71 12.35
N ALA A 21 -4.54 2.17 12.00
CA ALA A 21 -4.92 2.41 10.61
C ALA A 21 -3.90 3.30 9.88
N SER A 22 -3.33 4.31 10.56
CA SER A 22 -2.29 5.18 10.00
C SER A 22 -1.05 4.40 9.52
N ILE A 23 -0.60 3.41 10.27
CA ILE A 23 0.54 2.56 9.92
C ILE A 23 0.19 1.67 8.71
N VAL A 24 -1.05 1.18 8.66
CA VAL A 24 -1.54 0.36 7.53
C VAL A 24 -1.65 1.18 6.26
N PHE A 25 -2.21 2.39 6.35
CA PHE A 25 -2.30 3.31 5.21
C PHE A 25 -0.91 3.71 4.71
N TYR A 26 0.02 4.01 5.62
CA TYR A 26 1.41 4.27 5.25
C TYR A 26 2.06 3.07 4.54
N GLY A 27 1.82 1.84 5.02
CA GLY A 27 2.31 0.63 4.38
C GLY A 27 1.74 0.41 2.97
N ILE A 28 0.43 0.65 2.80
CA ILE A 28 -0.24 0.58 1.50
C ILE A 28 0.34 1.62 0.55
N ASP A 29 0.49 2.88 0.98
CA ASP A 29 1.02 3.96 0.15
C ASP A 29 2.47 3.66 -0.29
N LYS A 30 3.33 3.23 0.64
CA LYS A 30 4.71 2.85 0.32
C LYS A 30 4.78 1.73 -0.72
N GLU A 31 3.94 0.69 -0.57
CA GLU A 31 3.91 -0.41 -1.54
C GLU A 31 3.39 0.06 -2.91
N LEU A 32 2.37 0.91 -2.93
CA LEU A 32 1.84 1.48 -4.16
C LEU A 32 2.92 2.31 -4.88
N ARG A 33 3.62 3.19 -4.15
CA ARG A 33 4.75 3.98 -4.68
C ARG A 33 5.85 3.09 -5.24
N ASN A 34 6.18 1.98 -4.57
CA ASN A 34 7.16 1.02 -5.07
C ASN A 34 6.70 0.34 -6.37
N ILE A 35 5.44 -0.07 -6.46
CA ILE A 35 4.88 -0.69 -7.67
C ILE A 35 4.91 0.30 -8.85
N ILE A 36 4.51 1.54 -8.61
CA ILE A 36 4.54 2.61 -9.62
C ILE A 36 5.98 2.86 -10.08
N SER A 37 6.90 3.01 -9.13
CA SER A 37 8.32 3.25 -9.41
C SER A 37 8.96 2.10 -10.20
N ALA A 38 8.68 0.85 -9.82
CA ALA A 38 9.16 -0.33 -10.54
C ALA A 38 8.61 -0.43 -11.97
N ARG A 39 7.44 0.17 -12.24
CA ARG A 39 6.76 0.15 -13.53
C ARG A 39 6.89 1.45 -14.32
N ARG A 40 7.73 2.39 -13.86
CA ARG A 40 7.90 3.74 -14.44
C ARG A 40 8.12 3.79 -15.95
N VAL A 41 8.73 2.74 -16.52
CA VAL A 41 9.05 2.66 -17.96
C VAL A 41 7.80 2.46 -18.83
N ARG A 42 6.67 2.02 -18.25
CA ARG A 42 5.40 1.89 -18.96
C ARG A 42 4.68 3.23 -18.97
N LYS A 43 4.33 3.75 -20.16
CA LYS A 43 3.62 5.04 -20.34
C LYS A 43 2.40 5.26 -19.43
N ARG A 44 1.63 4.21 -19.09
CA ARG A 44 0.47 4.34 -18.19
C ARG A 44 0.84 4.64 -16.74
N PHE A 45 2.05 4.27 -16.31
CA PHE A 45 2.53 4.46 -14.95
C PHE A 45 3.31 5.76 -14.79
N SER A 46 3.82 6.38 -15.87
CA SER A 46 4.42 7.72 -15.78
C SER A 46 3.41 8.78 -15.37
N ASP A 47 2.21 8.75 -15.96
CA ASP A 47 1.13 9.69 -15.61
C ASP A 47 0.65 9.46 -14.18
N LEU A 48 0.50 8.18 -13.79
CA LEU A 48 0.14 7.80 -12.44
C LEU A 48 1.18 8.26 -11.40
N MET A 49 2.46 8.20 -11.77
CA MET A 49 3.56 8.65 -10.92
C MET A 49 3.53 10.17 -10.70
N VAL A 50 3.23 10.95 -11.75
CA VAL A 50 3.09 12.41 -11.67
C VAL A 50 1.92 12.82 -10.78
N THR A 51 0.82 12.06 -10.76
CA THR A 51 -0.34 12.38 -9.92
C THR A 51 -0.19 11.89 -8.47
N TRP A 52 0.50 10.76 -8.25
CA TRP A 52 0.57 10.10 -6.92
C TRP A 52 1.79 10.51 -6.08
N LEU A 53 2.90 10.89 -6.72
CA LEU A 53 4.12 11.33 -6.03
C LEU A 53 4.28 12.85 -5.95
N ARG A 54 3.29 13.62 -6.42
CA ARG A 54 3.31 15.08 -6.42
C ARG A 54 3.16 15.67 -5.01
#